data_AF-A0A379WDV7-F1
#
_entry.id   AF-A0A379WDV7-F1
#
_cell.length_a   1.000
_cell.length_b   1.000
_cell.length_c   1.000
_cell.angle_alpha   90.00
_cell.angle_beta   90.00
_cell.angle_gamma   90.00
#
_symmetry.space_group_name_H-M   'P 1'
#
loop_
_entity.id
_entity.type
_entity.pdbx_description
1 polymer ?
#
loop_
_entity_poly.entity_id
_entity_poly.type
_entity_poly.pdbx_seq_one_letter_code
_entity_poly.pdbx_strand_id
1 'polypeptide(L)'
;MEVRPGERIPVDGEVTEGRSFVDESMITGEPIPVEKSAGSAVVGGTVNQKGALTLRATAVGGQTMLAQIIRLVEQAQGSKLPIQAVVDKVTLWFVPMVMLIAALTFVVWLAFGPSPALTFALINGVAVLIIACPCAMGLATPTSIMVGTGRGAEMGVLFRKGEALQLLKTLRWWP
;
A
#
# COMPACT_ATOMS: atom_id res chain seq x y z
N MET A 1 -31.70 -20.64 3.17
CA MET A 1 -30.74 -20.63 4.28
C MET A 1 -31.40 -19.91 5.43
N GLU A 2 -31.28 -20.39 6.66
CA GLU A 2 -31.99 -19.81 7.80
C GLU A 2 -30.98 -19.10 8.71
N VAL A 3 -31.31 -17.89 9.15
CA VAL A 3 -30.47 -17.07 10.03
C VAL A 3 -31.25 -16.77 11.29
N ARG A 4 -30.66 -17.15 12.43
CA ARG A 4 -31.29 -17.01 13.74
C ARG A 4 -31.15 -15.58 14.27
N PRO A 5 -31.99 -15.19 15.26
CA PRO A 5 -31.78 -13.94 15.99
C PRO A 5 -30.38 -13.88 16.60
N GLY A 6 -29.69 -12.74 16.43
CA GLY A 6 -28.32 -12.51 16.89
C GLY A 6 -27.21 -13.09 16.01
N GLU A 7 -27.56 -13.82 14.95
CA GLU A 7 -26.59 -14.45 14.06
C GLU A 7 -26.10 -13.49 12.96
N ARG A 8 -24.83 -13.64 12.55
CA ARG A 8 -24.31 -12.91 11.38
C ARG A 8 -24.79 -13.55 10.10
N ILE A 9 -25.19 -12.71 9.16
CA ILE A 9 -25.53 -13.14 7.81
C ILE A 9 -24.23 -13.58 7.12
N PRO A 10 -24.08 -14.85 6.69
CA PRO A 10 -22.80 -15.36 6.18
C PRO A 10 -22.51 -14.95 4.73
N VAL A 11 -23.54 -14.66 3.92
CA VAL A 11 -23.43 -14.36 2.48
C VAL A 11 -24.45 -13.31 2.06
N ASP A 12 -24.20 -12.62 0.96
CA ASP A 12 -25.16 -11.67 0.39
C ASP A 12 -26.37 -12.44 -0.16
N GLY A 13 -27.56 -11.88 0.03
CA GLY A 13 -28.79 -12.57 -0.32
C GLY A 13 -30.02 -11.69 -0.36
N GLU A 14 -31.15 -12.34 -0.59
CA GLU A 14 -32.48 -11.75 -0.53
C GLU A 14 -33.32 -12.52 0.47
N VAL A 15 -34.07 -11.81 1.32
CA VAL A 15 -35.00 -12.42 2.28
C VAL A 15 -36.14 -13.06 1.51
N THR A 16 -36.34 -14.37 1.67
CA THR A 16 -37.49 -15.07 1.11
C THR A 16 -38.66 -15.10 2.09
N GLU A 17 -38.38 -15.25 3.39
CA GLU A 17 -39.40 -15.33 4.43
C GLU A 17 -38.89 -14.72 5.74
N GLY A 18 -39.82 -14.20 6.55
CA GLY A 18 -39.52 -13.58 7.84
C GLY A 18 -39.44 -12.04 7.78
N ARG A 19 -39.39 -11.44 8.96
CA ARG A 19 -39.23 -9.99 9.16
C ARG A 19 -38.34 -9.77 10.37
N SER A 20 -37.28 -8.98 10.20
CA SER A 20 -36.35 -8.66 11.28
C SER A 20 -35.66 -7.32 11.00
N PHE A 21 -34.94 -6.83 12.00
CA PHE A 21 -34.04 -5.70 11.86
C PHE A 21 -32.62 -6.22 11.67
N VAL A 22 -31.90 -5.66 10.71
CA VAL A 22 -30.52 -6.01 10.41
C VAL A 22 -29.64 -4.81 10.69
N ASP A 23 -28.59 -5.02 11.48
CA ASP A 23 -27.58 -4.03 11.77
C ASP A 23 -26.52 -4.02 10.67
N GLU A 24 -26.56 -2.97 9.84
CA GLU A 24 -25.63 -2.75 8.73
C GLU A 24 -24.50 -1.75 9.09
N SER A 25 -24.39 -1.33 10.36
CA SER A 25 -23.46 -0.28 10.82
C SER A 25 -21.99 -0.56 10.47
N MET A 26 -21.59 -1.84 10.46
CA MET A 26 -20.22 -2.26 10.11
C MET A 26 -19.85 -2.01 8.64
N ILE A 27 -20.84 -1.83 7.77
CA ILE A 27 -20.66 -1.67 6.32
C ILE A 27 -21.09 -0.28 5.86
N THR A 28 -22.31 0.15 6.23
CA THR A 28 -22.87 1.44 5.80
C THR A 28 -22.44 2.60 6.71
N GLY A 29 -22.06 2.30 7.96
CA GLY A 29 -21.79 3.31 8.98
C GLY A 29 -23.06 3.89 9.63
N GLU A 30 -24.25 3.45 9.22
CA GLU A 30 -25.50 3.93 9.80
C GLU A 30 -25.81 3.18 11.11
N PRO A 31 -26.02 3.87 12.23
CA PRO A 31 -26.19 3.23 13.54
C PRO A 31 -27.59 2.63 13.74
N ILE A 32 -28.55 2.96 12.88
CA ILE A 32 -29.94 2.52 13.02
C ILE A 32 -30.12 1.22 12.22
N PRO A 33 -30.55 0.12 12.88
CA PRO A 33 -30.85 -1.12 12.17
C PRO A 33 -31.96 -0.93 11.13
N VAL A 34 -31.75 -1.48 9.94
CA VAL A 34 -32.69 -1.38 8.83
C VAL A 34 -33.68 -2.54 8.90
N GLU A 35 -34.96 -2.25 8.72
CA GLU A 35 -35.98 -3.28 8.64
C GLU A 35 -35.87 -4.06 7.32
N LYS A 36 -35.88 -5.40 7.42
CA LYS A 36 -35.83 -6.32 6.28
C LYS A 36 -37.03 -7.25 6.32
N SER A 37 -37.74 -7.33 5.21
CA SER A 37 -38.88 -8.21 4.96
C SER A 37 -38.66 -9.02 3.69
N ALA A 38 -39.56 -9.96 3.37
CA ALA A 38 -39.50 -10.73 2.12
C ALA A 38 -39.33 -9.82 0.89
N GLY A 39 -38.35 -10.14 0.05
CA GLY A 39 -37.92 -9.33 -1.10
C GLY A 39 -36.78 -8.35 -0.81
N SER A 40 -36.38 -8.18 0.45
CA SER A 40 -35.31 -7.23 0.82
C SER A 40 -33.93 -7.85 0.62
N ALA A 41 -33.00 -7.08 0.06
CA ALA A 41 -31.59 -7.46 -0.03
C ALA A 41 -30.90 -7.36 1.34
N VAL A 42 -30.02 -8.31 1.63
CA VAL A 42 -29.16 -8.37 2.82
C VAL A 42 -27.71 -8.57 2.42
N VAL A 43 -26.82 -7.97 3.20
CA VAL A 43 -25.38 -8.01 2.96
C VAL A 43 -24.72 -8.95 3.97
N GLY A 44 -23.83 -9.81 3.49
CA GLY A 44 -23.01 -10.70 4.31
C GLY A 44 -22.09 -9.90 5.24
N GLY A 45 -21.99 -10.36 6.49
CA GLY A 45 -21.25 -9.70 7.57
C GLY A 45 -22.10 -8.81 8.48
N THR A 46 -23.33 -8.48 8.07
CA THR A 46 -24.30 -7.75 8.91
C THR A 46 -24.93 -8.67 9.96
N VAL A 47 -25.45 -8.09 11.04
CA VAL A 47 -25.97 -8.85 12.19
C VAL A 47 -27.50 -8.83 12.18
N ASN A 48 -28.11 -10.00 12.17
CA ASN A 48 -29.55 -10.13 12.36
C ASN A 48 -29.90 -9.93 13.84
N GLN A 49 -30.91 -9.10 14.12
CA GLN A 49 -31.29 -8.76 15.50
C GLN A 49 -32.28 -9.78 16.08
N LYS A 50 -33.59 -9.49 16.04
CA LYS A 50 -34.60 -10.18 16.86
C LYS A 50 -35.43 -11.24 16.14
N GLY A 51 -35.61 -11.15 14.83
CA GLY A 51 -36.44 -12.06 14.04
C GLY A 51 -35.63 -13.17 13.38
N ALA A 52 -36.25 -14.31 13.08
CA ALA A 52 -35.65 -15.32 12.21
C ALA A 52 -35.88 -14.92 10.74
N LEU A 53 -34.87 -15.10 9.90
CA LEU A 53 -34.92 -14.79 8.48
C LEU A 53 -34.55 -16.01 7.66
N THR A 54 -35.34 -16.29 6.63
CA THR A 54 -34.96 -17.22 5.58
C THR A 54 -34.44 -16.42 4.39
N LEU A 55 -33.23 -16.73 3.97
CA LEU A 55 -32.49 -16.04 2.93
C LEU A 55 -32.22 -16.96 1.75
N ARG A 56 -32.30 -16.40 0.54
CA ARG A 56 -31.73 -16.97 -0.69
C ARG A 56 -30.41 -16.28 -0.97
N ALA A 57 -29.33 -17.07 -1.09
CA ALA A 57 -28.01 -16.52 -1.43
C ALA A 57 -28.03 -15.98 -2.87
N THR A 58 -27.57 -14.74 -3.06
CA THR A 58 -27.44 -14.09 -4.37
C THR A 58 -25.97 -13.98 -4.78
N ALA A 59 -25.07 -13.74 -3.82
CA ALA A 59 -23.62 -13.75 -4.05
C ALA A 59 -22.88 -14.44 -2.90
N VAL A 60 -21.90 -15.28 -3.24
CA VAL A 60 -21.12 -16.09 -2.28
C VAL A 60 -19.62 -15.94 -2.51
N GLY A 61 -18.84 -16.11 -1.43
CA GLY A 61 -17.38 -16.06 -1.46
C GLY A 61 -16.85 -14.74 -2.02
N GLY A 62 -16.04 -14.81 -3.08
CA GLY A 62 -15.38 -13.66 -3.70
C GLY A 62 -16.31 -12.68 -4.43
N GLN A 63 -17.59 -13.02 -4.59
CA GLN A 63 -18.59 -12.14 -5.22
C GLN A 63 -19.36 -11.30 -4.20
N THR A 64 -19.14 -11.52 -2.90
CA THR A 64 -19.78 -10.73 -1.85
C THR A 64 -19.31 -9.27 -1.87
N MET A 65 -20.16 -8.36 -1.40
CA MET A 65 -19.85 -6.95 -1.27
C MET A 65 -18.61 -6.72 -0.41
N LEU A 66 -18.48 -7.45 0.70
CA LEU A 66 -17.29 -7.39 1.56
C LEU A 66 -16.02 -7.83 0.82
N ALA A 67 -16.09 -8.89 0.01
CA ALA A 67 -14.96 -9.34 -0.80
C ALA A 67 -14.59 -8.31 -1.89
N GLN A 68 -15.57 -7.62 -2.47
CA GLN A 68 -15.31 -6.51 -3.41
C GLN A 68 -14.63 -5.33 -2.71
N ILE A 69 -15.07 -4.96 -1.51
CA ILE A 69 -14.43 -3.91 -0.70
C ILE A 69 -12.97 -4.27 -0.41
N ILE A 70 -12.70 -5.52 0.02
CA ILE A 70 -11.33 -5.98 0.28
C ILE A 70 -10.48 -5.89 -0.98
N ARG A 71 -10.99 -6.34 -2.13
CA ARG A 71 -10.26 -6.26 -3.41
C ARG A 71 -9.97 -4.81 -3.82
N LEU A 72 -10.94 -3.90 -3.67
CA LEU A 72 -10.76 -2.48 -3.96
C LEU A 72 -9.69 -1.86 -3.04
N VAL A 73 -9.71 -2.21 -1.76
CA VAL A 73 -8.69 -1.78 -0.80
C VAL A 73 -7.33 -2.35 -1.20
N GLU A 74 -7.20 -3.66 -1.45
CA GLU A 74 -5.94 -4.28 -1.87
C GLU A 74 -5.38 -3.66 -3.15
N GLN A 75 -6.22 -3.40 -4.16
CA GLN A 75 -5.82 -2.70 -5.38
C GLN A 75 -5.31 -1.29 -5.08
N ALA A 76 -5.96 -0.56 -4.17
CA ALA A 76 -5.52 0.76 -3.75
C ALA A 76 -4.25 0.73 -2.87
N GLN A 77 -4.01 -0.37 -2.14
CA GLN A 77 -2.84 -0.54 -1.27
C GLN A 77 -1.61 -1.09 -2.01
N GLY A 78 -1.78 -1.70 -3.19
CA GLY A 78 -0.73 -2.35 -3.97
C GLY A 78 0.06 -1.43 -4.92
N SER A 79 -0.16 -0.11 -4.89
CA SER A 79 0.62 0.82 -5.70
C SER A 79 2.01 1.07 -5.10
N LYS A 80 3.04 1.10 -5.95
CA LYS A 80 4.40 1.46 -5.51
C LYS A 80 4.39 2.86 -4.88
N LEU A 81 5.11 3.01 -3.77
CA LEU A 81 5.32 4.30 -3.12
C LEU A 81 5.87 5.32 -4.14
N PRO A 82 5.25 6.51 -4.30
CA PRO A 82 5.69 7.49 -5.29
C PRO A 82 7.14 7.96 -5.06
N ILE A 83 7.63 7.96 -3.81
CA ILE A 83 9.05 8.24 -3.51
C ILE A 83 9.99 7.16 -4.03
N GLN A 84 9.56 5.89 -4.04
CA GLN A 84 10.37 4.77 -4.49
C GLN A 84 10.63 4.90 -5.99
N ALA A 85 9.62 5.35 -6.75
CA ALA A 85 9.79 5.68 -8.17
C ALA A 85 10.79 6.82 -8.43
N VAL A 86 10.88 7.82 -7.54
CA VAL A 86 11.86 8.91 -7.68
C VAL A 86 13.28 8.41 -7.42
N VAL A 87 13.48 7.62 -6.36
CA VAL A 87 14.78 7.01 -6.05
C VAL A 87 15.21 6.08 -7.19
N ASP A 88 14.30 5.23 -7.67
CA ASP A 88 14.55 4.33 -8.81
C ASP A 88 14.99 5.12 -10.05
N LYS A 89 14.35 6.26 -10.35
CA LYS A 89 14.72 7.11 -11.50
C LYS A 89 16.12 7.72 -11.37
N VAL A 90 16.51 8.13 -10.15
CA VAL A 90 17.86 8.64 -9.90
C VAL A 90 18.89 7.52 -10.06
N THR A 91 18.65 6.34 -9.48
CA THR A 91 19.55 5.19 -9.61
C THR A 91 19.71 4.77 -11.07
N LEU A 92 18.63 4.80 -11.86
CA LEU A 92 18.64 4.42 -13.28
C LEU A 92 19.52 5.33 -14.14
N TRP A 93 19.74 6.59 -13.73
CA TRP A 93 20.64 7.53 -14.40
C TRP A 93 22.04 7.59 -13.78
N PHE A 94 22.13 7.43 -12.45
CA PHE A 94 23.40 7.50 -11.71
C PHE A 94 24.31 6.30 -12.00
N VAL A 95 23.77 5.09 -12.03
CA VAL A 95 24.55 3.85 -12.29
C VAL A 95 25.28 3.89 -13.63
N PRO A 96 24.62 4.17 -14.78
CA PRO A 96 25.33 4.23 -16.06
C PRO A 96 26.35 5.37 -16.12
N MET A 97 26.09 6.50 -15.45
CA MET A 97 27.05 7.61 -15.39
C MET A 97 28.35 7.21 -14.67
N VAL A 98 28.23 6.55 -13.51
CA VAL A 98 29.39 6.06 -12.74
C VAL A 98 30.16 5.01 -13.52
N MET A 99 29.47 4.07 -14.19
CA MET A 99 30.12 3.08 -15.06
C MET A 99 30.90 3.74 -16.19
N LEU A 100 30.36 4.79 -16.81
CA LEU A 100 31.01 5.50 -17.90
C LEU A 100 32.26 6.24 -17.41
N ILE A 101 32.20 6.89 -16.24
CA ILE A 101 33.36 7.56 -15.62
C ILE A 101 34.44 6.54 -15.23
N ALA A 102 34.05 5.39 -14.66
CA ALA A 102 35.00 4.33 -14.32
C ALA A 102 35.69 3.76 -15.57
N ALA A 103 34.94 3.52 -16.65
CA ALA A 103 35.48 3.07 -17.93
C ALA A 103 36.43 4.10 -18.55
N LEU A 104 36.06 5.39 -18.55
CA LEU A 104 36.92 6.47 -19.03
C LEU A 104 38.22 6.55 -18.22
N THR A 105 38.12 6.48 -16.89
CA THR A 105 39.29 6.50 -16.00
C THR A 105 40.23 5.34 -16.30
N PHE A 106 39.68 4.14 -16.49
CA PHE A 106 40.46 2.95 -16.87
C PHE A 106 41.18 3.15 -18.21
N VAL A 107 40.49 3.64 -19.24
CA VAL A 107 41.06 3.87 -20.58
C VAL A 107 42.15 4.95 -20.57
N VAL A 108 41.93 6.07 -19.86
CA VAL A 108 42.90 7.17 -19.76
C VAL A 108 44.19 6.70 -19.08
N TRP A 109 44.08 5.96 -17.96
CA TRP A 109 45.25 5.44 -17.24
C TRP A 109 45.94 4.30 -17.97
N LEU A 110 45.23 3.56 -18.83
CA LEU A 110 45.83 2.53 -19.69
C LEU A 110 46.62 3.15 -20.86
N ALA A 111 46.18 4.30 -21.38
CA ALA A 111 46.85 5.01 -22.48
C ALA A 111 48.01 5.93 -22.05
N PHE A 112 47.92 6.56 -20.87
CA PHE A 112 48.89 7.55 -20.37
C PHE A 112 49.66 7.13 -19.11
N GLY A 113 49.42 5.93 -18.57
CA GLY A 113 50.01 5.48 -17.30
C GLY A 113 51.48 5.03 -17.43
N PRO A 114 52.36 5.39 -16.47
CA PRO A 114 53.72 4.87 -16.39
C PRO A 114 53.74 3.37 -16.08
N SER A 115 54.77 2.64 -16.54
CA SER A 115 54.88 1.20 -16.29
C SER A 115 54.95 0.92 -14.78
N PRO A 116 54.10 0.04 -14.19
CA PRO A 116 53.11 -0.86 -14.79
C PRO A 116 51.68 -0.28 -14.87
N ALA A 117 51.23 0.01 -16.09
CA ALA A 117 49.95 0.68 -16.35
C ALA A 117 48.70 -0.13 -15.93
N LEU A 118 48.75 -1.46 -16.01
CA LEU A 118 47.63 -2.34 -15.64
C LEU A 118 47.28 -2.26 -14.15
N THR A 119 48.28 -2.32 -13.27
CA THR A 119 48.05 -2.26 -11.82
C THR A 119 47.52 -0.88 -11.40
N PHE A 120 48.07 0.19 -11.98
CA PHE A 120 47.65 1.56 -11.68
C PHE A 120 46.23 1.87 -12.19
N ALA A 121 45.88 1.40 -13.40
CA ALA A 121 44.54 1.57 -13.96
C ALA A 121 43.47 0.79 -13.16
N LEU A 122 43.77 -0.43 -12.72
CA LEU A 122 42.87 -1.23 -11.87
C LEU A 122 42.63 -0.58 -10.50
N ILE A 123 43.68 -0.10 -9.83
CA ILE A 123 43.55 0.56 -8.52
C ILE A 123 42.69 1.82 -8.62
N ASN A 124 42.97 2.69 -9.60
CA ASN A 124 42.21 3.92 -9.78
C ASN A 124 40.77 3.67 -10.23
N GLY A 125 40.52 2.68 -11.10
CA GLY A 125 39.18 2.29 -11.48
C GLY A 125 38.35 1.80 -10.29
N VAL A 126 38.90 0.88 -9.49
CA VAL A 126 38.24 0.38 -8.27
C VAL A 126 38.03 1.48 -7.24
N ALA A 127 38.99 2.40 -7.08
CA ALA A 127 38.84 3.55 -6.17
C ALA A 127 37.65 4.44 -6.57
N VAL A 128 37.46 4.71 -7.87
CA VAL A 128 36.30 5.49 -8.36
C VAL A 128 34.99 4.76 -8.09
N LEU A 129 34.94 3.44 -8.29
CA LEU A 129 33.76 2.61 -7.96
C LEU A 129 33.43 2.62 -6.46
N ILE A 130 34.45 2.55 -5.59
CA ILE A 130 34.27 2.59 -4.13
C ILE A 130 33.75 3.96 -3.69
N ILE A 131 34.34 5.05 -4.19
CA ILE A 131 33.93 6.43 -3.83
C ILE A 131 32.51 6.74 -4.33
N ALA A 132 32.10 6.15 -5.46
CA ALA A 132 30.78 6.39 -6.05
C ALA A 132 29.64 5.61 -5.37
N CYS A 133 29.91 4.71 -4.41
CA CYS A 133 28.89 3.87 -3.81
C CYS A 133 27.87 4.71 -2.99
N PRO A 134 26.57 4.76 -3.35
CA PRO A 134 25.60 5.66 -2.74
C PRO A 134 25.01 5.09 -1.43
N CYS A 135 25.83 4.49 -0.56
CA CYS A 135 25.38 3.78 0.65
C CYS A 135 24.45 4.60 1.55
N ALA A 136 24.69 5.91 1.67
CA ALA A 136 23.88 6.81 2.49
C ALA A 136 22.47 7.06 1.93
N MET A 137 22.30 6.95 0.61
CA MET A 137 21.04 7.27 -0.07
C MET A 137 19.94 6.27 0.27
N GLY A 138 20.28 4.99 0.45
CA GLY A 138 19.33 3.92 0.80
C GLY A 138 18.73 4.05 2.20
N LEU A 139 19.42 4.72 3.13
CA LEU A 139 18.97 4.92 4.51
C LEU A 139 18.30 6.27 4.76
N ALA A 140 18.54 7.27 3.90
CA ALA A 140 18.01 8.62 4.08
C ALA A 140 16.47 8.67 4.10
N THR A 141 15.83 7.96 3.18
CA THR A 141 14.36 7.91 3.06
C THR A 141 13.68 7.22 4.26
N PRO A 142 14.03 5.98 4.66
CA PRO A 142 13.38 5.32 5.80
C PRO A 142 13.62 6.08 7.11
N THR A 143 14.79 6.68 7.31
CA THR A 143 15.09 7.46 8.52
C THR A 143 14.21 8.70 8.61
N SER A 144 14.03 9.41 7.49
CA SER A 144 13.17 10.60 7.43
C SER A 144 11.70 10.27 7.67
N ILE A 145 11.22 9.14 7.13
CA ILE A 145 9.84 8.67 7.35
C ILE A 145 9.65 8.28 8.82
N MET A 146 10.58 7.50 9.40
CA MET A 146 10.49 7.02 10.78
C MET A 146 10.42 8.19 11.78
N VAL A 147 11.33 9.16 11.66
CA VAL A 147 11.33 10.36 12.51
C VAL A 147 10.07 11.20 12.29
N GLY A 148 9.63 11.38 11.04
CA GLY A 148 8.40 12.10 10.70
C GLY A 148 7.15 11.45 11.30
N THR A 149 7.02 10.12 11.22
CA THR A 149 5.91 9.38 11.83
C THR A 149 5.95 9.42 13.36
N GLY A 150 7.15 9.34 13.96
CA GLY A 150 7.32 9.45 15.41
C GLY A 150 6.86 10.81 15.93
N ARG A 151 7.28 11.89 15.27
CA ARG A 151 6.84 13.25 15.62
C ARG A 151 5.34 13.47 15.40
N GLY A 152 4.76 12.84 14.38
CA GLY A 152 3.31 12.83 14.14
C GLY A 152 2.52 12.15 15.27
N ALA A 153 3.04 11.03 15.78
CA ALA A 153 2.40 10.30 16.88
C ALA A 153 2.39 11.11 18.19
N GLU A 154 3.44 11.90 18.46
CA GLU A 154 3.50 12.83 19.60
C GLU A 154 2.41 13.93 19.53
N MET A 155 1.90 14.23 18.34
CA MET A 155 0.81 15.18 18.11
C MET A 155 -0.57 14.50 18.01
N GLY A 156 -0.67 13.20 18.33
CA GLY A 156 -1.91 12.43 18.27
C GLY A 156 -2.32 11.96 16.87
N VAL A 157 -1.43 12.10 15.87
CA VAL A 157 -1.70 11.67 14.49
C VAL A 157 -1.00 10.34 14.22
N LEU A 158 -1.78 9.26 14.12
CA LEU A 158 -1.25 7.92 13.85
C LEU A 158 -1.27 7.60 12.36
N PHE A 159 -0.09 7.57 11.75
CA PHE A 159 0.09 7.15 10.36
C PHE A 159 0.21 5.63 10.26
N ARG A 160 -0.82 4.94 9.75
CA ARG A 160 -0.75 3.50 9.46
C ARG A 160 0.17 3.16 8.28
N LYS A 161 0.47 4.13 7.42
CA LYS A 161 1.33 3.97 6.22
C LYS A 161 2.24 5.18 6.06
N GLY A 162 3.52 4.97 5.75
CA GLY A 162 4.47 6.07 5.46
C GLY A 162 4.10 6.88 4.22
N GLU A 163 3.34 6.28 3.30
CA GLU A 163 2.76 6.89 2.10
C GLU A 163 1.79 8.05 2.43
N ALA A 164 1.03 7.91 3.51
CA ALA A 164 0.08 8.94 3.96
C ALA A 164 0.80 10.24 4.34
N LEU A 165 2.02 10.13 4.89
CA LEU A 165 2.85 11.27 5.27
C LEU A 165 3.35 12.04 4.03
N GLN A 166 3.55 11.36 2.90
CA GLN A 166 3.94 11.98 1.64
C GLN A 166 2.76 12.60 0.90
N LEU A 167 1.62 11.90 0.87
CA LEU A 167 0.38 12.43 0.30
C LEU A 167 -0.06 13.71 1.01
N LEU A 168 0.09 13.79 2.33
CA LEU A 168 -0.18 15.00 3.10
C LEU A 168 0.60 16.23 2.63
N LYS A 169 1.85 16.05 2.17
CA LYS A 169 2.65 17.14 1.61
C LYS A 169 2.06 17.68 0.29
N THR A 170 1.47 16.80 -0.52
CA THR A 170 0.89 17.15 -1.83
C THR A 170 -0.57 17.59 -1.74
N LEU A 171 -1.25 17.33 -0.62
CA LEU A 171 -2.60 17.79 -0.38
C LEU A 171 -2.59 19.31 -0.17
N ARG A 172 -2.83 20.03 -1.26
CA ARG A 172 -3.16 21.45 -1.21
C ARG A 172 -4.66 21.56 -0.94
N TRP A 173 -5.03 21.68 0.32
CA TRP A 173 -6.38 22.07 0.70
C TRP A 173 -6.66 23.46 0.13
N TRP A 174 -7.54 23.51 -0.87
CA TRP A 174 -8.08 24.73 -1.46
C TRP A 174 -9.30 25.17 -0.62
N PRO A 175 -9.45 26.47 -0.27
CA PRO A 175 -10.75 27.03 0.09
C PRO A 175 -11.55 27.38 -1.17
#